data_AF-A0A178ZZT5-F1
#
_entry.id   AF-A0A178ZZT5-F1
#
_cell.length_a   1.000
_cell.length_b   1.000
_cell.length_c   1.000
_cell.angle_alpha   90.00
_cell.angle_beta   90.00
_cell.angle_gamma   90.00
#
_symmetry.space_group_name_H-M   'P 1'
#
loop_
_entity.id
_entity.type
_entity.pdbx_description
1 polymer ?
#
loop_
_entity_poly.entity_id
_entity_poly.type
_entity_poly.pdbx_seq_one_letter_code
_entity_poly.pdbx_strand_id
1 'polypeptide(L)'
;MAESEQDQQLPEAPFPAPPPFWRHFTVANEEELRKIESSSSADEPKPKLPLHLAYLRPPPPPPPSAEYYTTFGQKQVTDPTKPSSLPTEQLLFNPDDPNLNHAVLLSRLTKSLLLNFLELTSILSLDPTKHEEKMEDIRQLLLNIHVVINIYRPHQARESVKEMLQGMLEDGQREIDECDKLKQRIDDFLADVGKLGTSDVPDAAKGDPATTKAFHDQIMEKQRKLWKMIQEMT
;
A
#
# COMPACT_ATOMS: atom_id res chain seq x y z
N MET A 1 -36.35 26.22 41.25
CA MET A 1 -35.36 25.20 41.67
C MET A 1 -35.37 24.17 40.56
N ALA A 2 -34.38 24.23 39.66
CA ALA A 2 -34.27 23.27 38.56
C ALA A 2 -33.36 22.13 39.06
N GLU A 3 -33.89 20.92 39.06
CA GLU A 3 -33.20 19.72 39.48
C GLU A 3 -32.00 19.48 38.55
N SER A 4 -30.82 19.45 39.14
CA SER A 4 -29.60 18.98 38.51
C SER A 4 -29.76 17.49 38.21
N GLU A 5 -29.96 17.13 36.95
CA GLU A 5 -29.87 15.76 36.46
C GLU A 5 -28.49 15.22 36.84
N GLN A 6 -28.47 14.33 37.83
CA GLN A 6 -27.28 13.61 38.25
C GLN A 6 -26.83 12.74 37.07
N ASP A 7 -25.63 13.01 36.56
CA ASP A 7 -24.90 12.09 35.70
C ASP A 7 -24.81 10.74 36.45
N GLN A 8 -25.67 9.81 36.07
CA GLN A 8 -25.56 8.42 36.48
C GLN A 8 -24.21 7.92 35.97
N GLN A 9 -23.24 7.80 36.88
CA GLN A 9 -21.97 7.12 36.63
C GLN A 9 -22.28 5.66 36.29
N LEU A 10 -22.43 5.41 34.99
CA LEU A 10 -22.48 4.07 34.43
C LEU A 10 -21.19 3.34 34.83
N PRO A 11 -21.26 2.05 35.20
CA PRO A 11 -20.07 1.27 35.53
C PRO A 11 -19.05 1.41 34.40
N GLU A 12 -17.79 1.77 34.75
CA GLU A 12 -16.70 1.95 33.80
C GLU A 12 -16.57 0.71 32.92
N ALA A 13 -17.12 0.77 31.72
CA ALA A 13 -16.85 -0.20 30.70
C ALA A 13 -15.33 -0.17 30.44
N PRO A 14 -14.69 -1.32 30.17
CA PRO A 14 -13.24 -1.37 29.91
C PRO A 14 -12.82 -0.56 28.67
N PHE A 15 -13.78 -0.08 27.87
CA PHE A 15 -13.57 0.76 26.71
C PHE A 15 -14.41 2.03 26.82
N PRO A 16 -13.86 3.19 26.40
CA PRO A 16 -14.61 4.43 26.39
C PRO A 16 -15.82 4.30 25.46
N ALA A 17 -16.92 4.96 25.83
CA ALA A 17 -18.06 5.08 24.93
C ALA A 17 -17.63 5.74 23.61
N PRO A 18 -18.25 5.36 22.47
CA PRO A 18 -17.95 5.97 21.19
C PRO A 18 -18.19 7.49 21.24
N PRO A 19 -17.43 8.30 20.48
CA PRO A 19 -17.57 9.75 20.48
C PRO A 19 -19.01 10.22 20.22
N PRO A 20 -19.53 11.20 20.95
CA PRO A 20 -20.96 11.54 20.97
C PRO A 20 -21.55 11.94 19.60
N PHE A 21 -20.69 12.29 18.63
CA PHE A 21 -21.10 12.66 17.28
C PHE A 21 -21.81 11.52 16.52
N TRP A 22 -21.65 10.26 16.92
CA TRP A 22 -22.33 9.12 16.28
C TRP A 22 -23.86 9.27 16.28
N ARG A 23 -24.43 9.97 17.27
CA ARG A 23 -25.89 10.20 17.38
C ARG A 23 -26.45 11.05 16.24
N HIS A 24 -25.60 11.82 15.56
CA HIS A 24 -26.02 12.68 14.45
C HIS A 24 -26.04 11.96 13.10
N PHE A 25 -25.53 10.73 13.02
CA PHE A 25 -25.56 9.87 11.83
C PHE A 25 -26.95 9.21 11.71
N THR A 26 -27.93 10.00 11.29
CA THR A 26 -29.31 9.55 11.03
C THR A 26 -29.64 9.75 9.55
N VAL A 27 -30.52 8.89 9.01
CA VAL A 27 -30.96 8.94 7.61
C VAL A 27 -31.54 10.33 7.25
N ALA A 28 -32.29 10.94 8.16
CA ALA A 28 -32.85 12.27 7.96
C ALA A 28 -31.76 13.35 7.79
N ASN A 29 -30.74 13.35 8.66
CA ASN A 29 -29.66 14.33 8.60
C ASN A 29 -28.78 14.12 7.36
N GLU A 30 -28.60 12.87 6.91
CA GLU A 30 -27.87 12.55 5.67
C GLU A 30 -28.61 13.06 4.43
N GLU A 31 -29.93 12.90 4.38
CA GLU A 31 -30.76 13.44 3.30
C GLU A 31 -30.75 14.98 3.27
N GLU A 32 -30.79 15.62 4.44
CA GLU A 32 -30.66 17.08 4.55
C GLU A 32 -29.30 17.56 4.05
N LEU A 33 -28.22 16.90 4.46
CA LEU A 33 -26.87 17.21 3.97
C LEU A 33 -26.79 17.04 2.46
N ARG A 34 -27.35 15.94 1.91
CA ARG A 34 -27.35 15.67 0.47
C ARG A 34 -28.10 16.74 -0.33
N LYS A 35 -29.23 17.25 0.19
CA LYS A 35 -29.99 18.35 -0.42
C LYS A 35 -29.18 19.65 -0.44
N ILE A 36 -28.48 19.95 0.66
CA ILE A 36 -27.62 21.13 0.76
C ILE A 36 -26.43 21.00 -0.22
N GLU A 37 -25.81 19.83 -0.30
CA GLU A 37 -24.69 19.57 -1.20
C GLU A 37 -25.10 19.55 -2.68
N SER A 38 -26.30 19.06 -3.02
CA SER A 38 -26.79 19.15 -4.41
C SER A 38 -27.16 20.58 -4.81
N SER A 39 -27.51 21.43 -3.84
CA SER A 39 -27.76 22.86 -4.07
C SER A 39 -26.49 23.72 -4.12
N SER A 40 -25.35 23.21 -3.61
CA SER A 40 -24.08 23.91 -3.53
C SER A 40 -23.19 23.51 -4.70
N SER A 41 -22.81 24.45 -5.57
CA SER A 41 -21.81 24.21 -6.61
C SER A 41 -20.43 23.94 -6.00
N ALA A 42 -19.64 23.08 -6.64
CA ALA A 42 -18.34 22.59 -6.15
C ALA A 42 -17.26 23.68 -5.93
N ASP A 43 -17.47 24.89 -6.46
CA ASP A 43 -16.49 25.99 -6.47
C ASP A 43 -16.67 27.02 -5.34
N GLU A 44 -17.73 26.92 -4.51
CA GLU A 44 -17.96 27.86 -3.40
C GLU A 44 -17.48 27.31 -2.04
N PRO A 45 -16.98 28.19 -1.14
CA PRO A 45 -16.59 27.78 0.20
C PRO A 45 -17.78 27.18 0.95
N LYS A 46 -17.64 25.91 1.36
CA LYS A 46 -18.70 25.14 2.01
C LYS A 46 -19.34 25.94 3.16
N PRO A 47 -20.67 26.12 3.15
CA PRO A 47 -21.34 26.92 4.17
C PRO A 47 -21.16 26.29 5.56
N LYS A 48 -21.07 27.14 6.60
CA LYS A 48 -21.03 26.71 8.01
C LYS A 48 -22.35 26.03 8.34
N LEU A 49 -22.32 24.70 8.42
CA LEU A 49 -23.47 23.88 8.77
C LEU A 49 -23.76 23.94 10.28
N PRO A 50 -25.01 23.70 10.69
CA PRO A 50 -25.33 23.50 12.10
C PRO A 50 -24.61 22.24 12.63
N LEU A 51 -24.37 22.19 13.93
CA LEU A 51 -23.50 21.19 14.58
C LEU A 51 -23.83 19.74 14.21
N HIS A 52 -25.11 19.39 14.15
CA HIS A 52 -25.60 18.05 13.82
C HIS A 52 -25.34 17.63 12.36
N LEU A 53 -25.26 18.58 11.41
CA LEU A 53 -24.87 18.30 10.02
C LEU A 53 -23.36 18.44 9.82
N ALA A 54 -22.69 19.26 10.62
CA ALA A 54 -21.24 19.46 10.53
C ALA A 54 -20.47 18.17 10.83
N TYR A 55 -20.94 17.35 11.77
CA TYR A 55 -20.31 16.06 12.12
C TYR A 55 -20.40 15.00 11.03
N LEU A 56 -21.33 15.13 10.07
CA LEU A 56 -21.44 14.24 8.93
C LEU A 56 -20.35 14.52 7.88
N ARG A 57 -19.69 15.68 7.95
CA ARG A 57 -18.53 15.99 7.11
C ARG A 57 -17.24 15.58 7.84
N PRO A 58 -16.29 14.97 7.11
CA PRO A 58 -14.94 14.81 7.64
C PRO A 58 -14.39 16.16 8.10
N PRO A 59 -13.67 16.22 9.24
CA PRO A 59 -13.00 17.44 9.66
C PRO A 59 -12.03 17.90 8.56
N PRO A 60 -11.79 19.21 8.42
CA PRO A 60 -10.80 19.70 7.49
C PRO A 60 -9.43 19.07 7.79
N PRO A 61 -8.59 18.84 6.76
CA PRO A 61 -7.24 18.36 7.00
C PRO A 61 -6.50 19.32 7.95
N PRO A 62 -5.56 18.82 8.76
CA PRO A 62 -4.75 19.69 9.61
C PRO A 62 -4.06 20.76 8.76
N PRO A 63 -3.94 22.00 9.27
CA PRO A 63 -3.33 23.07 8.50
C PRO A 63 -1.87 22.71 8.15
N PRO A 64 -1.31 23.20 7.04
CA PRO A 64 0.10 22.94 6.66
C PRO A 64 1.12 23.39 7.73
N SER A 65 0.72 24.29 8.64
CA SER A 65 1.51 24.72 9.79
C SER A 65 1.50 23.75 10.97
N ALA A 66 0.68 22.68 10.94
CA ALA A 66 0.60 21.71 12.01
C ALA A 66 1.84 20.80 11.97
N GLU A 67 2.81 21.13 12.82
CA GLU A 67 4.05 20.33 12.97
C GLU A 67 3.79 18.96 13.59
N TYR A 68 2.70 18.82 14.35
CA TYR A 68 2.37 17.61 15.08
C TYR A 68 0.91 17.20 14.92
N TYR A 69 0.65 15.89 14.87
CA TYR A 69 -0.68 15.31 15.00
C TYR A 69 -0.69 14.30 16.15
N THR A 70 -1.84 14.12 16.81
CA THR A 70 -1.94 13.20 17.96
C THR A 70 -2.46 11.84 17.51
N THR A 71 -1.67 10.79 17.72
CA THR A 71 -2.11 9.40 17.57
C THR A 71 -1.90 8.66 18.87
N PHE A 72 -2.93 7.96 19.36
CA PHE A 72 -2.84 7.17 20.60
C PHE A 72 -2.30 7.95 21.81
N GLY A 73 -2.62 9.25 21.88
CA GLY A 73 -2.14 10.15 22.94
C GLY A 73 -0.70 10.65 22.77
N GLN A 74 0.00 10.26 21.71
CA GLN A 74 1.36 10.73 21.40
C GLN A 74 1.34 11.75 20.26
N LYS A 75 2.14 12.82 20.42
CA LYS A 75 2.39 13.80 19.36
C LYS A 75 3.38 13.20 18.37
N GLN A 76 2.94 12.97 17.15
CA GLN A 76 3.75 12.54 16.01
C GLN A 76 4.08 13.75 15.15
N VAL A 77 5.32 13.85 14.67
CA VAL A 77 5.73 14.91 13.73
C VAL A 77 5.15 14.61 12.34
N THR A 78 4.56 15.61 11.70
CA THR A 78 3.95 15.49 10.37
C THR A 78 5.00 15.28 9.26
N ASP A 79 6.21 15.80 9.47
CA ASP A 79 7.34 15.66 8.54
C ASP A 79 8.21 14.43 8.85
N PRO A 80 8.22 13.38 8.00
CA PRO A 80 9.00 12.18 8.23
C PRO A 80 10.52 12.40 8.09
N THR A 81 10.95 13.53 7.52
CA THR A 81 12.38 13.84 7.36
C THR A 81 13.00 14.53 8.58
N LYS A 82 12.19 15.11 9.46
CA LYS A 82 12.68 15.64 10.73
C LYS A 82 12.83 14.49 11.73
N PRO A 83 14.01 14.27 12.33
CA PRO A 83 14.18 13.25 13.35
C PRO A 83 13.36 13.63 14.59
N SER A 84 12.13 13.11 14.67
CA SER A 84 11.16 13.42 15.73
C SER A 84 11.59 12.96 17.12
N SER A 85 12.63 12.13 17.25
CA SER A 85 12.88 11.38 18.47
C SER A 85 13.88 12.01 19.44
N LEU A 86 14.74 12.94 19.02
CA LEU A 86 15.77 13.51 19.91
C LEU A 86 16.01 15.00 19.65
N PRO A 87 16.24 15.80 20.71
CA PRO A 87 16.82 17.14 20.59
C PRO A 87 18.16 17.07 19.85
N THR A 88 18.47 18.07 19.00
CA THR A 88 19.73 18.14 18.25
C THR A 88 20.97 18.06 19.15
N GLU A 89 20.87 18.55 20.40
CA GLU A 89 21.94 18.49 21.41
C GLU A 89 22.32 17.07 21.85
N GLN A 90 21.42 16.10 21.64
CA GLN A 90 21.64 14.68 21.96
C GLN A 90 22.22 13.90 20.77
N LEU A 91 22.33 14.51 19.60
CA LEU A 91 22.88 13.83 18.43
C LEU A 91 24.42 13.80 18.51
N LEU A 92 24.98 12.61 18.35
CA LEU A 92 26.44 12.37 18.27
C LEU A 92 27.01 12.66 16.87
N PHE A 93 26.17 13.15 15.95
CA PHE A 93 26.48 13.44 14.56
C PHE A 93 25.60 14.57 14.03
N ASN A 94 26.07 15.26 13.00
CA ASN A 94 25.28 16.28 12.31
C ASN A 94 24.39 15.60 11.25
N PRO A 95 23.06 15.70 11.36
CA PRO A 95 22.14 15.07 10.40
C PRO A 95 22.16 15.74 9.02
N ASP A 96 22.58 17.00 8.93
CA ASP A 96 22.57 17.80 7.70
C ASP A 96 23.84 17.67 6.84
N ASP A 97 24.79 16.80 7.22
CA ASP A 97 26.03 16.60 6.44
C ASP A 97 25.74 15.80 5.15
N PRO A 98 25.91 16.38 3.95
CA PRO A 98 25.60 15.72 2.69
C PRO A 98 26.53 14.54 2.36
N ASN A 99 27.69 14.41 3.03
CA ASN A 99 28.62 13.30 2.82
C ASN A 99 28.52 12.21 3.90
N LEU A 100 27.43 12.21 4.68
CA LEU A 100 27.27 11.27 5.77
C LEU A 100 27.04 9.84 5.24
N ASN A 101 28.08 9.01 5.36
CA ASN A 101 27.98 7.59 5.08
C ASN A 101 27.23 6.87 6.22
N HIS A 102 25.91 6.72 6.07
CA HIS A 102 25.00 6.08 7.02
C HIS A 102 25.50 4.71 7.50
N ALA A 103 26.03 3.88 6.59
CA ALA A 103 26.55 2.56 6.92
C ALA A 103 27.79 2.61 7.84
N VAL A 104 28.70 3.56 7.59
CA VAL A 104 29.91 3.76 8.41
C VAL A 104 29.51 4.30 9.78
N LEU A 105 28.59 5.26 9.83
CA LEU A 105 28.08 5.82 11.08
C LEU A 105 27.38 4.76 11.93
N LEU A 106 26.50 3.95 11.34
CA LEU A 106 25.82 2.86 12.03
C LEU A 106 26.82 1.81 12.53
N SER A 107 27.83 1.46 11.72
CA SER A 107 28.90 0.54 12.14
C SER A 107 29.72 1.10 13.31
N ARG A 108 30.01 2.40 13.30
CA ARG A 108 30.75 3.07 14.39
C ARG A 108 29.92 3.07 15.69
N LEU A 109 28.64 3.43 15.60
CA LEU A 109 27.75 3.48 16.76
C LEU A 109 27.51 2.09 17.36
N THR A 110 27.32 1.06 16.52
CA THR A 110 27.15 -0.33 17.00
C THR A 110 28.42 -0.89 17.65
N LYS A 111 29.62 -0.56 17.12
CA LYS A 111 30.88 -0.89 17.80
C LYS A 111 31.02 -0.18 19.14
N SER A 112 30.68 1.12 19.20
CA SER A 112 30.70 1.88 20.45
C SER A 112 29.69 1.35 21.48
N LEU A 113 28.52 0.91 21.04
CA LEU A 113 27.51 0.24 21.87
C LEU A 113 28.04 -1.07 22.44
N LEU A 114 28.70 -1.89 21.63
CA LEU A 114 29.30 -3.14 22.08
C LEU A 114 30.38 -2.91 23.13
N LEU A 115 31.25 -1.91 22.92
CA LEU A 115 32.29 -1.53 23.89
C LEU A 115 31.69 -1.08 25.22
N ASN A 116 30.67 -0.20 25.19
CA ASN A 116 29.98 0.26 26.40
C ASN A 116 29.28 -0.89 27.14
N PHE A 117 28.72 -1.86 26.41
CA PHE A 117 28.13 -3.04 27.03
C PHE A 117 29.18 -3.93 27.72
N LEU A 118 30.37 -4.04 27.13
CA LEU A 118 31.49 -4.80 27.69
C LEU A 118 32.07 -4.11 28.94
N GLU A 119 32.17 -2.78 28.91
CA GLU A 119 32.49 -1.96 30.08
C GLU A 119 31.44 -2.11 31.18
N LEU A 120 30.14 -2.05 30.85
CA LEU A 120 29.06 -2.26 31.81
C LEU A 120 29.16 -3.64 32.48
N THR A 121 29.41 -4.69 31.70
CA THR A 121 29.60 -6.05 32.23
C THR A 121 30.80 -6.11 33.19
N SER A 122 31.89 -5.43 32.84
CA SER A 122 33.09 -5.34 33.69
C SER A 122 32.83 -4.57 34.99
N ILE A 123 32.08 -3.46 34.92
CA ILE A 123 31.69 -2.65 36.08
C ILE A 123 30.76 -3.46 36.99
N LEU A 124 29.76 -4.15 36.44
CA LEU A 124 28.87 -5.01 37.24
C LEU A 124 29.62 -6.15 37.96
N SER A 125 30.74 -6.61 37.39
CA SER A 125 31.59 -7.60 38.04
C SER A 125 32.48 -7.04 39.16
N LEU A 126 32.87 -5.76 39.09
CA LEU A 126 33.79 -5.13 40.04
C LEU A 126 33.06 -4.32 41.11
N ASP A 127 32.13 -3.48 40.70
CA ASP A 127 31.34 -2.58 41.55
C ASP A 127 29.95 -2.32 40.94
N PRO A 128 28.92 -3.07 41.37
CA PRO A 128 27.57 -2.96 40.83
C PRO A 128 26.89 -1.59 41.04
N THR A 129 27.42 -0.75 41.93
CA THR A 129 26.80 0.54 42.26
C THR A 129 27.03 1.62 41.19
N LYS A 130 28.02 1.45 40.32
CA LYS A 130 28.42 2.44 39.31
C LYS A 130 27.87 2.19 37.90
N HIS A 131 26.79 1.42 37.77
CA HIS A 131 26.24 1.04 36.46
C HIS A 131 25.46 2.17 35.75
N GLU A 132 25.00 3.18 36.49
CA GLU A 132 24.07 4.21 36.00
C GLU A 132 24.64 5.04 34.84
N GLU A 133 25.90 5.49 34.95
CA GLU A 133 26.56 6.29 33.89
C GLU A 133 26.62 5.52 32.57
N LYS A 134 27.01 4.24 32.62
CA LYS A 134 27.10 3.40 31.41
C LYS A 134 25.74 3.03 30.85
N MET A 135 24.71 2.95 31.68
CA MET A 135 23.36 2.71 31.22
C MET A 135 22.81 3.89 30.43
N GLU A 136 23.10 5.11 30.86
CA GLU A 136 22.73 6.32 30.12
C GLU A 136 23.55 6.46 28.81
N ASP A 137 24.85 6.15 28.82
CA ASP A 137 25.66 6.08 27.58
C ASP A 137 25.07 5.10 26.55
N ILE A 138 24.68 3.90 27.00
CA ILE A 138 24.04 2.88 26.16
C ILE A 138 22.70 3.38 25.61
N ARG A 139 21.88 4.00 26.46
CA ARG A 139 20.60 4.59 26.06
C ARG A 139 20.82 5.65 24.98
N GLN A 140 21.80 6.53 25.17
CA GLN A 140 22.14 7.59 24.24
C GLN A 140 22.59 7.02 22.88
N LEU A 141 23.42 5.97 22.88
CA LEU A 141 23.86 5.30 21.68
C LEU A 141 22.71 4.63 20.93
N LEU A 142 21.79 3.96 21.63
CA LEU A 142 20.62 3.32 21.03
C LEU A 142 19.67 4.33 20.39
N LEU A 143 19.43 5.45 21.07
CA LEU A 143 18.62 6.54 20.55
C LEU A 143 19.25 7.12 19.27
N ASN A 144 20.57 7.34 19.26
CA ASN A 144 21.28 7.81 18.07
C ASN A 144 21.23 6.81 16.92
N ILE A 145 21.38 5.51 17.18
CA ILE A 145 21.22 4.45 16.17
C ILE A 145 19.83 4.51 15.55
N HIS A 146 18.79 4.68 16.36
CA HIS A 146 17.42 4.79 15.88
C HIS A 146 17.23 5.99 14.94
N VAL A 147 17.83 7.14 15.27
CA VAL A 147 17.82 8.31 14.39
C VAL A 147 18.50 8.02 13.06
N VAL A 148 19.68 7.39 13.06
CA VAL A 148 20.40 7.03 11.82
C VAL A 148 19.56 6.11 10.94
N ILE A 149 18.89 5.12 11.53
CA ILE A 149 17.99 4.21 10.82
C ILE A 149 16.82 5.00 10.20
N ASN A 150 16.23 5.93 10.95
CA ASN A 150 15.12 6.75 10.48
C ASN A 150 15.50 7.64 9.31
N ILE A 151 16.68 8.27 9.35
CA ILE A 151 17.20 9.07 8.22
C ILE A 151 17.36 8.21 6.95
N TYR A 152 17.65 6.92 7.10
CA TYR A 152 17.80 6.00 5.96
C TYR A 152 16.45 5.48 5.40
N ARG A 153 15.33 5.64 6.12
CA ARG A 153 14.00 5.13 5.69
C ARG A 153 13.54 5.66 4.32
N PRO A 154 13.67 6.96 3.99
CA PRO A 154 13.26 7.47 2.68
C PRO A 154 14.05 6.84 1.53
N HIS A 155 15.35 6.58 1.73
CA HIS A 155 16.17 5.88 0.74
C HIS A 155 15.71 4.43 0.55
N GLN A 156 15.47 3.71 1.66
CA GLN A 156 14.93 2.34 1.63
C GLN A 156 13.59 2.27 0.88
N ALA A 157 12.67 3.21 1.12
CA ALA A 157 11.39 3.25 0.45
C ALA A 157 11.53 3.45 -1.08
N ARG A 158 12.46 4.32 -1.50
CA ARG A 158 12.74 4.55 -2.93
C ARG A 158 13.30 3.30 -3.61
N GLU A 159 14.28 2.64 -3.00
CA GLU A 159 14.82 1.40 -3.58
C GLU A 159 13.78 0.27 -3.60
N SER A 160 12.91 0.18 -2.57
CA SER A 160 11.80 -0.79 -2.56
C SER A 160 10.79 -0.54 -3.69
N VAL A 161 10.45 0.72 -3.96
CA VAL A 161 9.57 1.06 -5.10
C VAL A 161 10.25 0.74 -6.43
N LYS A 162 11.55 1.02 -6.56
CA LYS A 162 12.31 0.71 -7.76
C LYS A 162 12.35 -0.81 -8.01
N GLU A 163 12.60 -1.61 -6.98
CA GLU A 163 12.56 -3.08 -7.07
C GLU A 163 11.17 -3.57 -7.50
N MET A 164 10.10 -3.02 -6.92
CA MET A 164 8.73 -3.32 -7.33
C MET A 164 8.47 -3.01 -8.81
N LEU A 165 8.91 -1.85 -9.29
CA LEU A 165 8.76 -1.44 -10.69
C LEU A 165 9.61 -2.29 -11.64
N GLN A 166 10.80 -2.72 -11.21
CA GLN A 166 11.62 -3.65 -11.97
C GLN A 166 10.93 -5.02 -12.12
N GLY A 167 10.33 -5.54 -11.04
CA GLY A 167 9.52 -6.75 -11.09
C GLY A 167 8.34 -6.63 -12.08
N MET A 168 7.62 -5.51 -12.06
CA MET A 168 6.53 -5.26 -13.02
C MET A 168 7.01 -5.23 -14.48
N LEU A 169 8.20 -4.69 -14.72
CA LEU A 169 8.78 -4.66 -16.06
C LEU A 169 9.19 -6.06 -16.53
N GLU A 170 9.78 -6.85 -15.64
CA GLU A 170 10.17 -8.25 -15.92
C GLU A 170 8.94 -9.12 -16.21
N ASP A 171 7.87 -8.96 -15.42
CA ASP A 171 6.59 -9.64 -15.64
C ASP A 171 5.97 -9.22 -16.98
N GLY A 172 5.95 -7.92 -17.28
CA GLY A 172 5.45 -7.41 -18.57
C GLY A 172 6.25 -7.93 -19.76
N GLN A 173 7.58 -8.03 -19.66
CA GLN A 173 8.40 -8.61 -20.71
C GLN A 173 8.11 -10.11 -20.89
N ARG A 174 7.92 -10.84 -19.80
CA ARG A 174 7.53 -12.26 -19.86
C ARG A 174 6.18 -12.44 -20.55
N GLU A 175 5.19 -11.60 -20.23
CA GLU A 175 3.87 -11.65 -20.85
C GLU A 175 3.94 -11.38 -22.36
N ILE A 176 4.75 -10.41 -22.79
CA ILE A 176 5.00 -10.14 -24.21
C ILE A 176 5.65 -11.35 -24.89
N ASP A 177 6.70 -11.93 -24.29
CA ASP A 177 7.38 -13.11 -24.84
C ASP A 177 6.43 -14.32 -24.95
N GLU A 178 5.49 -14.47 -24.02
CA GLU A 178 4.44 -15.50 -24.06
C GLU A 178 3.42 -15.22 -25.16
N CYS A 179 2.97 -13.97 -25.31
CA CYS A 179 2.09 -13.55 -26.41
C CYS A 179 2.73 -13.81 -27.78
N ASP A 180 4.02 -13.49 -27.94
CA ASP A 180 4.74 -13.70 -29.19
C ASP A 180 4.86 -15.19 -29.53
N LYS A 181 5.14 -16.04 -28.54
CA LYS A 181 5.14 -17.50 -28.71
C LYS A 181 3.75 -18.03 -29.08
N LEU A 182 2.70 -17.50 -28.46
CA LEU A 182 1.33 -17.91 -28.77
C LEU A 182 0.94 -17.48 -30.19
N LYS A 183 1.31 -16.26 -30.60
CA LYS A 183 1.11 -15.75 -31.94
C LYS A 183 1.79 -16.63 -32.98
N GLN A 184 3.06 -17.02 -32.76
CA GLN A 184 3.77 -17.95 -33.64
C GLN A 184 3.04 -19.29 -33.77
N ARG A 185 2.57 -19.87 -32.65
CA ARG A 185 1.78 -21.13 -32.68
C ARG A 185 0.47 -20.99 -33.46
N ILE A 186 -0.21 -19.85 -33.34
CA ILE A 186 -1.44 -19.57 -34.09
C ILE A 186 -1.12 -19.42 -35.58
N ASP A 187 -0.06 -18.70 -35.94
CA ASP A 187 0.37 -18.53 -37.33
C ASP A 187 0.75 -19.88 -37.96
N ASP A 188 1.46 -20.74 -37.23
CA ASP A 188 1.78 -22.11 -37.67
C ASP A 188 0.52 -22.96 -37.87
N PHE A 189 -0.43 -22.89 -36.92
CA PHE A 189 -1.71 -23.59 -37.02
C PHE A 189 -2.54 -23.11 -38.22
N LEU A 190 -2.62 -21.80 -38.43
CA LEU A 190 -3.30 -21.20 -39.58
C LEU A 190 -2.63 -21.61 -40.91
N ALA A 191 -1.30 -21.68 -40.95
CA ALA A 191 -0.57 -22.15 -42.12
C ALA A 191 -0.88 -23.62 -42.43
N ASP A 192 -0.96 -24.48 -41.42
CA ASP A 192 -1.29 -25.89 -41.59
C ASP A 192 -2.76 -26.12 -41.98
N VAL A 193 -3.70 -25.36 -41.43
CA VAL A 193 -5.10 -25.37 -41.89
C VAL A 193 -5.22 -24.84 -43.31
N GLY A 194 -4.46 -23.80 -43.67
CA GLY A 194 -4.38 -23.28 -45.04
C GLY A 194 -3.89 -24.34 -46.03
N LYS A 195 -2.84 -25.09 -45.69
CA LYS A 195 -2.38 -26.24 -46.49
C LYS A 195 -3.47 -27.29 -46.64
N LEU A 196 -4.17 -27.63 -45.55
CA LEU A 196 -5.26 -28.61 -45.57
C LEU A 196 -6.45 -28.17 -46.45
N GLY A 197 -6.79 -26.87 -46.43
CA GLY A 197 -7.83 -26.28 -47.29
C GLY A 197 -7.45 -26.18 -48.77
N THR A 198 -6.16 -26.05 -49.09
CA THR A 198 -5.68 -26.05 -50.49
C THR A 198 -5.48 -27.44 -51.07
N SER A 199 -5.26 -28.47 -50.24
CA SER A 199 -5.10 -29.85 -50.70
C SER A 199 -6.40 -30.56 -51.11
N ASP A 200 -7.57 -29.97 -50.84
CA ASP A 200 -8.88 -30.57 -51.10
C ASP A 200 -9.74 -29.80 -52.12
N VAL A 201 -9.10 -28.96 -52.96
CA VAL A 201 -9.71 -28.50 -54.22
C VAL A 201 -9.09 -29.30 -55.37
N PRO A 202 -9.57 -30.53 -55.64
CA PRO A 202 -9.33 -31.12 -56.94
C PRO A 202 -9.99 -30.23 -57.99
N ASP A 203 -9.20 -29.88 -59.00
CA ASP A 203 -9.63 -29.25 -60.24
C ASP A 203 -10.93 -29.90 -60.73
N ALA A 204 -12.06 -29.21 -60.54
CA ALA A 204 -13.40 -29.74 -60.78
C ALA A 204 -13.72 -29.72 -62.26
N ALA A 205 -12.98 -30.51 -63.04
CA ALA A 205 -13.36 -30.92 -64.37
C ALA A 205 -13.94 -32.35 -64.30
N LYS A 206 -15.27 -32.42 -64.09
CA LYS A 206 -16.19 -33.58 -64.22
C LYS A 206 -16.28 -34.54 -63.02
N GLY A 207 -17.36 -34.41 -62.23
CA GLY A 207 -17.80 -35.42 -61.25
C GLY A 207 -19.21 -35.13 -60.71
N ASP A 208 -20.03 -36.18 -60.56
CA ASP A 208 -21.46 -36.17 -60.25
C ASP A 208 -21.90 -35.32 -59.03
N PRO A 209 -23.05 -34.60 -59.08
CA PRO A 209 -23.52 -33.69 -58.03
C PRO A 209 -24.02 -34.38 -56.74
N ALA A 210 -24.20 -35.70 -56.74
CA ALA A 210 -24.63 -36.46 -55.57
C ALA A 210 -23.47 -36.70 -54.58
N THR A 211 -22.27 -36.92 -55.09
CA THR A 211 -21.08 -37.23 -54.29
C THR A 211 -20.56 -35.97 -53.58
N THR A 212 -20.65 -34.81 -54.23
CA THR A 212 -20.23 -33.51 -53.66
C THR A 212 -21.10 -33.08 -52.49
N LYS A 213 -22.43 -33.35 -52.53
CA LYS A 213 -23.35 -33.05 -51.43
C LYS A 213 -23.08 -33.92 -50.20
N ALA A 214 -22.87 -35.22 -50.41
CA ALA A 214 -22.57 -36.15 -49.31
C ALA A 214 -21.25 -35.80 -48.61
N PHE A 215 -20.24 -35.36 -49.36
CA PHE A 215 -18.97 -34.89 -48.80
C PHE A 215 -19.13 -33.58 -48.02
N HIS A 216 -19.91 -32.63 -48.57
CA HIS A 216 -20.22 -31.36 -47.91
C HIS A 216 -20.98 -31.56 -46.58
N ASP A 217 -21.97 -32.46 -46.55
CA ASP A 217 -22.73 -32.77 -45.34
C ASP A 217 -21.83 -33.40 -44.25
N GLN A 218 -20.91 -34.30 -44.62
CA GLN A 218 -19.95 -34.87 -43.68
C GLN A 218 -18.98 -33.83 -43.11
N ILE A 219 -18.54 -32.87 -43.93
CA ILE A 219 -17.69 -31.75 -43.47
C ILE A 219 -18.46 -30.87 -42.48
N MET A 220 -19.71 -30.52 -42.81
CA MET A 220 -20.57 -29.70 -41.94
C MET A 220 -20.90 -30.39 -40.61
N GLU A 221 -20.96 -31.72 -40.59
CA GLU A 221 -21.16 -32.48 -39.35
C GLU A 221 -19.89 -32.52 -38.48
N LYS A 222 -18.71 -32.66 -39.10
CA LYS A 222 -17.42 -32.57 -38.39
C LYS A 222 -17.21 -31.18 -37.78
N GLN A 223 -17.53 -30.13 -38.54
CA GLN A 223 -17.47 -28.76 -38.03
C GLN A 223 -18.43 -28.55 -36.85
N ARG A 224 -19.66 -29.06 -36.93
CA ARG A 224 -20.62 -28.99 -35.82
C ARG A 224 -20.15 -29.73 -34.56
N LYS A 225 -19.46 -30.86 -34.71
CA LYS A 225 -18.86 -31.59 -33.57
C LYS A 225 -17.71 -30.82 -32.94
N LEU A 226 -16.85 -30.20 -33.76
CA LEU A 226 -15.74 -29.37 -33.29
C LEU A 226 -16.26 -28.15 -32.50
N TRP A 227 -17.30 -27.48 -33.00
CA TRP A 227 -17.93 -26.33 -32.31
C TRP A 227 -18.56 -26.71 -30.97
N LYS A 228 -19.17 -27.90 -30.85
CA LYS A 228 -19.66 -28.40 -29.57
C LYS A 228 -18.53 -28.65 -28.57
N MET A 229 -17.41 -29.21 -29.01
CA MET A 229 -16.28 -29.52 -28.14
C MET A 229 -15.61 -28.25 -27.58
N ILE A 230 -15.53 -27.20 -28.39
CA ILE A 230 -15.03 -25.88 -27.96
C ILE A 230 -15.96 -25.26 -26.90
N GLN A 231 -17.27 -25.42 -27.08
CA GLN A 231 -18.28 -24.91 -26.15
C GLN A 231 -18.33 -25.68 -24.83
N GLU A 232 -17.88 -26.94 -24.80
CA GLU A 232 -17.72 -27.73 -23.55
C GLU A 232 -16.41 -27.43 -22.80
N MET A 233 -15.42 -26.80 -23.45
CA MET A 233 -14.15 -26.41 -22.83
C MET A 233 -14.12 -24.97 -22.30
N THR A 234 -15.15 -24.17 -22.57
CA THR A 234 -15.33 -22.80 -22.03
C THR A 234 -16.24 -22.84 -20.81
#